data_AF-K2RJS3-F1
#
_entry.id   AF-K2RJS3-F1
#
_cell.length_a   1.000
_cell.length_b   1.000
_cell.length_c   1.000
_cell.angle_alpha   90.00
_cell.angle_beta   90.00
_cell.angle_gamma   90.00
#
_symmetry.space_group_name_H-M   'P 1'
#
loop_
_entity.id
_entity.type
_entity.pdbx_description
1 polymer ?
#
loop_
_entity_poly.entity_id
_entity_poly.type
_entity_poly.pdbx_seq_one_letter_code
_entity_poly.pdbx_strand_id
1 'polypeptide(L)'
;MAATDGRGVDLVLNSLSGELLHLSWKCVAEFGKMLEIGKRDLVGHAALGMSLFDANRQFCGIDMSRMAVQRPEAYQRALGDAKLDFFVLFSSLSYVVGQIGQANYAAANAFLAAFAQYRHSLGAPASVVDIGIMEDVGYVCENPAILEQFRALSYHTLKERDLLDSLALLMDRQTSSPPSPAGYVNPAELVIGLRSTKPLSDEHNRAIWKRDVRMALAHLADNNTKAAGANGKKASGNDLATFVAAVAADPSVLDVPANQEFLTRSIGTRLYSFMFQPEEDLDFNKTLKALGIDSLVAIEIRNWWRQALGFDISVLEIMGAGSISMLGKLAAEGLRAHHAAHDA
;
A
#
# COMPACT_ATOMS: atom_id res chain seq x y z
N MET A 1 -25.77 15.80 12.21
CA MET A 1 -26.96 16.63 12.54
C MET A 1 -28.23 16.17 11.85
N ALA A 2 -28.24 15.86 10.53
CA ALA A 2 -29.45 15.42 9.83
C ALA A 2 -30.11 14.17 10.44
N ALA A 3 -29.32 13.17 10.83
CA ALA A 3 -29.83 11.93 11.44
C ALA A 3 -30.50 12.11 12.82
N THR A 4 -30.38 13.29 13.43
CA THR A 4 -30.97 13.60 14.74
C THR A 4 -31.89 14.83 14.66
N ASP A 5 -32.35 15.19 13.46
CA ASP A 5 -33.20 16.36 13.21
C ASP A 5 -32.67 17.65 13.87
N GLY A 6 -31.34 17.80 13.88
CA GLY A 6 -30.67 18.97 14.47
C GLY A 6 -30.47 18.92 15.99
N ARG A 7 -30.95 17.87 16.69
CA ARG A 7 -30.77 17.71 18.14
C ARG A 7 -29.30 17.58 18.57
N GLY A 8 -28.47 16.95 17.74
CA GLY A 8 -27.09 16.58 18.09
C GLY A 8 -26.96 15.17 18.66
N VAL A 9 -25.82 14.86 19.28
CA VAL A 9 -25.44 13.54 19.80
C VAL A 9 -25.20 13.62 21.30
N ASP A 10 -25.81 12.72 22.07
CA ASP A 10 -25.73 12.73 23.54
C ASP A 10 -24.32 12.40 24.07
N LEU A 11 -23.58 11.55 23.37
CA LEU A 11 -22.21 11.18 23.70
C LEU A 11 -21.35 11.13 22.44
N VAL A 12 -20.30 11.95 22.40
CA VAL A 12 -19.33 12.00 21.30
C VAL A 12 -17.97 11.54 21.81
N LEU A 13 -17.45 10.43 21.29
CA LEU A 13 -16.05 10.05 21.47
C LEU A 13 -15.22 10.67 20.34
N ASN A 14 -14.24 11.49 20.68
CA ASN A 14 -13.44 12.24 19.70
C ASN A 14 -11.94 12.00 19.87
N SER A 15 -11.24 11.91 18.73
CA SER A 15 -9.79 11.91 18.64
C SER A 15 -9.26 12.88 17.59
N LEU A 16 -10.16 13.67 16.97
CA LEU A 16 -9.85 14.65 15.93
C LEU A 16 -9.32 15.94 16.58
N SER A 17 -8.50 16.70 15.84
CA SER A 17 -7.90 17.96 16.32
C SER A 17 -8.26 19.17 15.45
N GLY A 18 -8.07 20.37 15.98
CA GLY A 18 -8.26 21.64 15.27
C GLY A 18 -9.72 21.89 14.90
N GLU A 19 -9.98 22.33 13.67
CA GLU A 19 -11.35 22.63 13.22
C GLU A 19 -12.28 21.42 13.34
N LEU A 20 -11.77 20.21 13.11
CA LEU A 20 -12.56 18.99 13.23
C LEU A 20 -13.02 18.74 14.67
N LEU A 21 -12.17 19.03 15.67
CA LEU A 21 -12.57 18.98 17.08
C LEU A 21 -13.73 19.94 17.35
N HIS A 22 -13.65 21.16 16.84
CA HIS A 22 -14.70 22.16 17.01
C HIS A 22 -16.00 21.77 16.31
N LEU A 23 -15.94 21.11 15.16
CA LEU A 23 -17.10 20.55 14.48
C LEU A 23 -17.71 19.40 15.29
N SER A 24 -16.91 18.49 15.83
CA SER A 24 -17.37 17.45 16.76
C SER A 24 -18.05 18.05 17.99
N TRP A 25 -17.49 19.12 18.55
CA TRP A 25 -18.04 19.80 19.73
C TRP A 25 -19.40 20.45 19.45
N LYS A 26 -19.59 21.01 18.25
CA LYS A 26 -20.90 21.54 17.79
C LYS A 26 -21.95 20.44 17.59
N CYS A 27 -21.53 19.21 17.33
CA CYS A 27 -22.44 18.08 17.17
C CYS A 27 -23.00 17.54 18.49
N VAL A 28 -22.44 17.92 19.64
CA VAL A 28 -22.92 17.47 20.95
C VAL A 28 -24.30 18.07 21.23
N ALA A 29 -25.25 17.24 21.64
CA ALA A 29 -26.59 17.69 22.01
C ALA A 29 -26.57 18.58 23.26
N GLU A 30 -27.62 19.35 23.50
CA GLU A 30 -27.86 19.98 24.81
C GLU A 30 -27.83 18.90 25.91
N PHE A 31 -27.17 19.18 27.04
CA PHE A 31 -26.86 18.21 28.12
C PHE A 31 -25.95 17.03 27.73
N GLY A 32 -25.44 16.99 26.50
CA GLY A 32 -24.57 15.93 26.00
C GLY A 32 -23.12 16.03 26.49
N LYS A 33 -22.32 15.01 26.19
CA LYS A 33 -20.93 14.89 26.62
C LYS A 33 -20.00 14.60 25.45
N MET A 34 -18.83 15.23 25.47
CA MET A 34 -17.71 14.88 24.61
C MET A 34 -16.61 14.22 25.43
N LEU A 35 -16.17 13.05 25.00
CA LEU A 35 -15.03 12.32 25.53
C LEU A 35 -13.87 12.51 24.55
N GLU A 36 -12.90 13.33 24.93
CA GLU A 36 -11.72 13.63 24.11
C GLU A 36 -10.58 12.70 24.49
N ILE A 37 -10.20 11.80 23.58
CA ILE A 37 -9.05 10.90 23.74
C ILE A 37 -7.83 11.38 22.94
N GLY A 38 -7.99 12.38 22.07
CA GLY A 38 -6.93 13.00 21.29
C GLY A 38 -6.03 13.89 22.14
N LYS A 39 -4.72 13.78 21.89
CA LYS A 39 -3.70 14.43 22.73
C LYS A 39 -3.24 15.79 22.20
N ARG A 40 -3.34 16.00 20.88
CA ARG A 40 -2.72 17.13 20.17
C ARG A 40 -3.19 18.47 20.73
N ASP A 41 -4.49 18.68 20.82
CA ASP A 41 -5.06 19.96 21.26
C ASP A 41 -4.98 20.16 22.78
N LEU A 42 -5.11 19.07 23.55
CA LEU A 42 -4.95 19.12 25.01
C LEU A 42 -3.51 19.48 25.42
N VAL A 43 -2.51 18.87 24.78
CA VAL A 43 -1.08 19.18 25.02
C VAL A 43 -0.70 20.52 24.39
N GLY A 44 -1.29 20.87 23.25
CA GLY A 44 -1.08 22.14 22.57
C GLY A 44 -1.78 23.33 23.23
N HIS A 45 -2.47 23.13 24.36
CA HIS A 45 -3.24 24.17 25.07
C HIS A 45 -4.23 24.91 24.16
N ALA A 46 -4.91 24.18 23.28
CA ALA A 46 -5.92 24.74 22.41
C ALA A 46 -7.09 25.35 23.21
N ALA A 47 -7.71 26.39 22.65
CA ALA A 47 -8.87 27.04 23.26
C ALA A 47 -10.17 26.34 22.83
N LEU A 48 -11.11 26.18 23.77
CA LEU A 48 -12.45 25.69 23.48
C LEU A 48 -13.46 26.85 23.60
N GLY A 49 -14.42 26.91 22.66
CA GLY A 49 -15.45 27.94 22.66
C GLY A 49 -16.41 27.79 23.85
N MET A 50 -16.42 28.79 24.74
CA MET A 50 -17.22 28.76 25.98
C MET A 50 -18.73 28.81 25.74
N SER A 51 -19.19 29.43 24.65
CA SER A 51 -20.62 29.58 24.34
C SER A 51 -21.37 28.26 24.22
N LEU A 52 -20.69 27.17 23.86
CA LEU A 52 -21.34 25.86 23.73
C LEU A 52 -21.68 25.22 25.08
N PHE A 53 -21.09 25.68 26.18
CA PHE A 53 -21.39 25.22 27.54
C PHE A 53 -22.72 25.76 28.07
N ASP A 54 -23.26 26.85 27.51
CA ASP A 54 -24.57 27.42 27.91
C ASP A 54 -25.71 26.40 27.76
N ALA A 55 -25.53 25.43 26.85
CA ALA A 55 -26.42 24.30 26.62
C ALA A 55 -26.14 23.10 27.56
N ASN A 56 -25.53 23.35 28.73
CA ASN A 56 -25.15 22.34 29.73
C ASN A 56 -24.32 21.17 29.17
N ARG A 57 -23.51 21.43 28.14
CA ARG A 57 -22.63 20.42 27.55
C ARG A 57 -21.42 20.15 28.44
N GLN A 58 -20.93 18.92 28.43
CA GLN A 58 -19.74 18.51 29.18
C GLN A 58 -18.60 18.15 28.23
N PHE A 59 -17.39 18.61 28.54
CA PHE A 59 -16.16 18.21 27.85
C PHE A 59 -15.25 17.48 28.82
N CYS A 60 -14.87 16.24 28.50
CA CYS A 60 -14.03 15.39 29.34
C CYS A 60 -12.80 14.94 28.55
N GLY A 61 -11.63 15.50 28.89
CA GLY A 61 -10.35 15.02 28.37
C GLY A 61 -9.88 13.75 29.08
N ILE A 62 -9.58 12.72 28.30
CA ILE A 62 -9.14 11.40 28.78
C ILE A 62 -7.73 11.14 28.23
N ASP A 63 -6.71 11.41 29.04
CA ASP A 63 -5.34 11.00 28.72
C ASP A 63 -5.13 9.52 29.09
N MET A 64 -5.49 8.64 28.15
CA MET A 64 -5.35 7.20 28.31
C MET A 64 -3.90 6.78 28.61
N SER A 65 -2.91 7.48 28.04
CA SER A 65 -1.48 7.18 28.29
C SER A 65 -1.06 7.50 29.71
N ARG A 66 -1.52 8.64 30.25
CA ARG A 66 -1.25 9.04 31.63
C ARG A 66 -2.06 8.20 32.61
N MET A 67 -3.28 7.81 32.25
CA MET A 67 -4.08 6.86 33.03
C MET A 67 -3.41 5.50 33.11
N ALA A 68 -2.84 4.97 32.03
CA ALA A 68 -2.14 3.68 32.04
C ALA A 68 -0.95 3.67 33.03
N VAL A 69 -0.23 4.79 33.15
CA VAL A 69 0.93 4.90 34.05
C VAL A 69 0.52 5.25 35.49
N GLN A 70 -0.36 6.24 35.66
CA GLN A 70 -0.65 6.84 36.97
C GLN A 70 -1.89 6.26 37.64
N ARG A 71 -2.81 5.67 36.88
CA ARG A 71 -4.08 5.10 37.35
C ARG A 71 -4.39 3.77 36.64
N PRO A 72 -3.47 2.77 36.69
CA PRO A 72 -3.59 1.53 35.93
C PRO A 72 -4.90 0.79 36.19
N GLU A 73 -5.41 0.78 37.42
CA GLU A 73 -6.72 0.16 37.73
C GLU A 73 -7.91 0.84 37.05
N ALA A 74 -7.87 2.17 36.91
CA ALA A 74 -8.93 2.92 36.25
C ALA A 74 -8.83 2.77 34.73
N TYR A 75 -7.60 2.70 34.20
CA TYR A 75 -7.35 2.36 32.80
C TYR A 75 -7.85 0.95 32.47
N GLN A 76 -7.53 -0.04 33.31
CA GLN A 76 -8.02 -1.42 33.18
C GLN A 76 -9.56 -1.46 33.24
N ARG A 77 -10.19 -0.77 34.21
CA ARG A 77 -11.66 -0.68 34.30
C ARG A 77 -12.29 0.02 33.10
N ALA A 78 -11.65 1.05 32.55
CA ALA A 78 -12.13 1.77 31.37
C ALA A 78 -12.07 0.90 30.10
N LEU A 79 -11.08 0.01 30.00
CA LEU A 79 -11.04 -1.04 28.98
C LEU A 79 -11.93 -2.25 29.31
N GLY A 80 -12.41 -2.32 30.56
CA GLY A 80 -13.22 -3.40 31.12
C GLY A 80 -12.46 -4.73 31.28
N ASP A 81 -13.12 -5.73 31.87
CA ASP A 81 -12.74 -7.15 31.73
C ASP A 81 -13.16 -7.71 30.35
N ALA A 82 -13.23 -6.83 29.34
CA ALA A 82 -13.71 -7.19 28.02
C ALA A 82 -12.77 -8.27 27.46
N LYS A 83 -13.33 -9.47 27.26
CA LYS A 83 -12.68 -10.52 26.49
C LYS A 83 -12.65 -10.03 25.05
N LEU A 84 -11.56 -9.38 24.67
CA LEU A 84 -11.36 -8.87 23.32
C LEU A 84 -11.30 -10.05 22.34
N ASP A 85 -11.92 -9.90 21.18
CA ASP A 85 -11.74 -10.86 20.08
C ASP A 85 -10.37 -10.65 19.41
N PHE A 86 -9.92 -9.39 19.32
CA PHE A 86 -8.61 -9.00 18.79
C PHE A 86 -8.07 -7.72 19.44
N PHE A 87 -6.75 -7.54 19.41
CA PHE A 87 -6.05 -6.33 19.82
C PHE A 87 -4.91 -6.06 18.84
N VAL A 88 -5.09 -5.15 17.89
CA VAL A 88 -4.08 -4.84 16.86
C VAL A 88 -3.31 -3.57 17.22
N LEU A 89 -1.98 -3.68 17.26
CA LEU A 89 -1.05 -2.57 17.48
C LEU A 89 -0.45 -2.12 16.16
N PHE A 90 -0.45 -0.80 15.94
CA PHE A 90 0.15 -0.20 14.76
C PHE A 90 1.57 0.22 15.10
N SER A 91 2.51 -0.46 14.48
CA SER A 91 3.95 -0.25 14.62
C SER A 91 4.53 0.20 13.28
N SER A 92 5.86 0.31 13.20
CA SER A 92 6.56 0.81 12.02
C SER A 92 7.72 -0.08 11.64
N LEU A 93 7.92 -0.21 10.33
CA LEU A 93 9.10 -0.81 9.71
C LEU A 93 10.42 -0.24 10.25
N SER A 94 10.42 1.01 10.73
CA SER A 94 11.58 1.67 11.31
C SER A 94 12.21 0.92 12.49
N TYR A 95 11.45 0.14 13.26
CA TYR A 95 12.03 -0.66 14.35
C TYR A 95 12.73 -1.91 13.84
N VAL A 96 12.17 -2.54 12.79
CA VAL A 96 12.69 -3.77 12.20
C VAL A 96 14.07 -3.51 11.59
N VAL A 97 14.16 -2.47 10.77
CA VAL A 97 15.37 -2.21 9.95
C VAL A 97 16.12 -0.93 10.30
N GLY A 98 15.63 -0.17 11.29
CA GLY A 98 16.16 1.16 11.61
C GLY A 98 15.68 2.24 10.64
N GLN A 99 15.80 3.50 11.06
CA GLN A 99 15.77 4.66 10.18
C GLN A 99 16.58 5.80 10.81
N ILE A 100 17.36 6.49 9.98
CA ILE A 100 18.22 7.60 10.42
C ILE A 100 17.33 8.71 10.98
N GLY A 101 17.63 9.16 12.20
CA GLY A 101 16.87 10.21 12.89
C GLY A 101 15.58 9.73 13.59
N GLN A 102 15.28 8.43 13.58
CA GLN A 102 14.04 7.87 14.16
C GLN A 102 14.30 6.91 15.34
N ALA A 103 15.39 7.06 16.09
CA ALA A 103 15.74 6.12 17.16
C ALA A 103 14.67 6.04 18.27
N ASN A 104 14.10 7.19 18.66
CA ASN A 104 12.99 7.27 19.63
C ASN A 104 11.72 6.60 19.11
N TYR A 105 11.38 6.83 17.83
CA TYR A 105 10.24 6.24 17.17
C TYR A 105 10.41 4.72 17.01
N ALA A 106 11.58 4.26 16.58
CA ALA A 106 11.93 2.85 16.52
C ALA A 106 11.85 2.18 17.90
N ALA A 107 12.35 2.81 18.96
CA ALA A 107 12.25 2.26 20.32
C ALA A 107 10.79 2.11 20.79
N ALA A 108 9.93 3.09 20.50
CA ALA A 108 8.51 3.01 20.82
C ALA A 108 7.81 1.86 20.07
N ASN A 109 8.12 1.68 18.79
CA ASN A 109 7.57 0.61 17.96
C ASN A 109 8.08 -0.78 18.39
N ALA A 110 9.36 -0.91 18.75
CA ALA A 110 9.92 -2.13 19.34
C ALA A 110 9.23 -2.50 20.66
N PHE A 111 8.85 -1.50 21.46
CA PHE A 111 8.04 -1.73 22.66
C PHE A 111 6.65 -2.31 22.31
N LEU A 112 6.00 -1.84 21.24
CA LEU A 112 4.69 -2.39 20.82
C LEU A 112 4.79 -3.87 20.43
N ALA A 113 5.83 -4.24 19.68
CA ALA A 113 6.13 -5.64 19.35
C ALA A 113 6.33 -6.50 20.61
N ALA A 114 7.17 -6.05 21.53
CA ALA A 114 7.40 -6.73 22.80
C ALA A 114 6.14 -6.78 23.69
N PHE A 115 5.31 -5.74 23.64
CA PHE A 115 4.07 -5.66 24.42
C PHE A 115 3.02 -6.67 23.93
N ALA A 116 2.94 -6.94 22.62
CA ALA A 116 2.10 -8.01 22.11
C ALA A 116 2.53 -9.39 22.65
N GLN A 117 3.84 -9.65 22.67
CA GLN A 117 4.39 -10.89 23.25
C GLN A 117 4.10 -10.98 24.75
N TYR A 118 4.23 -9.87 25.49
CA TYR A 118 3.84 -9.81 26.89
C TYR A 118 2.36 -10.15 27.09
N ARG A 119 1.46 -9.61 26.25
CA ARG A 119 0.02 -9.94 26.30
C ARG A 119 -0.23 -11.42 26.04
N HIS A 120 0.47 -12.03 25.08
CA HIS A 120 0.37 -13.48 24.85
C HIS A 120 0.81 -14.29 26.08
N SER A 121 1.83 -13.83 26.82
CA SER A 121 2.26 -14.49 28.07
C SER A 121 1.18 -14.48 29.16
N LEU A 122 0.23 -13.55 29.07
CA LEU A 122 -0.96 -13.45 29.94
C LEU A 122 -2.19 -14.19 29.37
N GLY A 123 -2.05 -14.88 28.24
CA GLY A 123 -3.17 -15.50 27.52
C GLY A 123 -4.12 -14.49 26.86
N ALA A 124 -3.70 -13.23 26.71
CA ALA A 124 -4.51 -12.16 26.14
C ALA A 124 -4.23 -12.00 24.63
N PRO A 125 -5.25 -11.66 23.82
CA PRO A 125 -5.09 -11.43 22.39
C PRO A 125 -4.23 -10.20 22.12
N ALA A 126 -3.33 -10.32 21.16
CA ALA A 126 -2.57 -9.20 20.61
C ALA A 126 -1.99 -9.54 19.23
N SER A 127 -1.83 -8.54 18.39
CA SER A 127 -1.10 -8.61 17.14
C SER A 127 -0.46 -7.28 16.80
N VAL A 128 0.56 -7.27 15.94
CA VAL A 128 1.31 -6.06 15.56
C VAL A 128 1.48 -6.01 14.05
N VAL A 129 1.20 -4.85 13.46
CA VAL A 129 1.55 -4.56 12.06
C VAL A 129 2.71 -3.56 12.03
N ASP A 130 3.83 -3.94 11.43
CA ASP A 130 4.96 -3.03 11.20
C ASP A 130 4.80 -2.39 9.83
N ILE A 131 4.29 -1.16 9.84
CA ILE A 131 3.86 -0.46 8.63
C ILE A 131 5.07 0.18 7.94
N GLY A 132 5.20 -0.09 6.64
CA GLY A 132 6.13 0.57 5.73
C GLY A 132 5.69 1.98 5.35
N ILE A 133 6.02 2.41 4.14
CA ILE A 133 5.79 3.80 3.69
C ILE A 133 4.42 3.88 2.99
N MET A 134 3.41 4.45 3.64
CA MET A 134 2.07 4.67 3.04
C MET A 134 2.11 5.86 2.07
N GLU A 135 1.74 5.69 0.81
CA GLU A 135 1.80 6.80 -0.18
C GLU A 135 0.49 7.57 -0.36
N ASP A 136 -0.66 6.94 -0.13
CA ASP A 136 -1.98 7.48 -0.48
C ASP A 136 -2.83 7.90 0.73
N VAL A 137 -2.40 7.57 1.95
CA VAL A 137 -3.08 7.93 3.19
C VAL A 137 -2.10 8.28 4.32
N GLY A 138 -2.57 9.10 5.27
CA GLY A 138 -1.86 9.43 6.50
C GLY A 138 -0.67 10.39 6.32
N TYR A 139 0.23 10.39 7.30
CA TYR A 139 1.29 11.39 7.45
C TYR A 139 2.19 11.58 6.22
N VAL A 140 2.57 10.50 5.53
CA VAL A 140 3.47 10.59 4.37
C VAL A 140 2.76 11.20 3.16
N CYS A 141 1.48 10.87 2.94
CA CYS A 141 0.66 11.49 1.90
C CYS A 141 0.55 13.02 2.10
N GLU A 142 0.47 13.48 3.35
CA GLU A 142 0.42 14.91 3.70
C GLU A 142 1.78 15.61 3.53
N ASN A 143 2.88 14.86 3.34
CA ASN A 143 4.24 15.38 3.26
C ASN A 143 4.98 14.86 2.02
N PRO A 144 4.73 15.41 0.81
CA PRO A 144 5.27 14.90 -0.45
C PRO A 144 6.80 14.79 -0.49
N ALA A 145 7.51 15.71 0.17
CA ALA A 145 8.97 15.68 0.27
C ALA A 145 9.49 14.41 0.96
N ILE A 146 8.76 13.91 1.97
CA ILE A 146 9.10 12.67 2.70
C ILE A 146 8.89 11.47 1.77
N LEU A 147 7.79 11.43 1.03
CA LEU A 147 7.51 10.37 0.06
C LEU A 147 8.62 10.27 -1.01
N GLU A 148 9.02 11.41 -1.60
CA GLU A 148 10.10 11.46 -2.59
C GLU A 148 11.45 11.04 -2.00
N GLN A 149 11.73 11.39 -0.74
CA GLN A 149 12.93 10.92 -0.04
C GLN A 149 12.95 9.39 0.07
N PHE A 150 11.85 8.76 0.46
CA PHE A 150 11.77 7.29 0.55
C PHE A 150 11.86 6.61 -0.81
N ARG A 151 11.25 7.19 -1.86
CA ARG A 151 11.41 6.71 -3.24
C ARG A 151 12.86 6.78 -3.71
N ALA A 152 13.57 7.88 -3.41
CA ALA A 152 14.99 8.02 -3.70
C ALA A 152 15.87 7.00 -2.94
N LEU A 153 15.42 6.54 -1.78
CA LEU A 153 16.05 5.43 -1.03
C LEU A 153 15.66 4.04 -1.55
N SER A 154 14.91 3.95 -2.65
CA SER A 154 14.46 2.69 -3.26
C SER A 154 13.54 1.86 -2.34
N TYR A 155 12.76 2.52 -1.46
CA TYR A 155 11.73 1.85 -0.67
C TYR A 155 10.48 1.60 -1.53
N HIS A 156 9.86 0.45 -1.33
CA HIS A 156 8.51 0.20 -1.82
C HIS A 156 7.49 0.98 -0.96
N THR A 157 6.50 1.54 -1.64
CA THR A 157 5.38 2.25 -1.01
C THR A 157 4.15 1.37 -0.96
N LEU A 158 3.33 1.59 0.07
CA LEU A 158 2.10 0.88 0.37
C LEU A 158 0.91 1.77 0.11
N LYS A 159 -0.21 1.13 -0.21
CA LYS A 159 -1.52 1.76 -0.36
C LYS A 159 -2.42 1.39 0.80
N GLU A 160 -3.51 2.15 0.98
CA GLU A 160 -4.52 1.90 2.02
C GLU A 160 -4.97 0.44 2.04
N ARG A 161 -5.19 -0.14 0.86
CA ARG A 161 -5.62 -1.54 0.71
C ARG A 161 -4.64 -2.54 1.32
N ASP A 162 -3.33 -2.32 1.17
CA ASP A 162 -2.32 -3.22 1.73
C ASP A 162 -2.41 -3.26 3.27
N LEU A 163 -2.68 -2.10 3.88
CA LEU A 163 -2.90 -2.00 5.31
C LEU A 163 -4.21 -2.69 5.73
N LEU A 164 -5.31 -2.45 5.03
CA LEU A 164 -6.61 -3.06 5.34
C LEU A 164 -6.57 -4.59 5.24
N ASP A 165 -5.95 -5.13 4.18
CA ASP A 165 -5.78 -6.57 3.99
C ASP A 165 -4.91 -7.17 5.11
N SER A 166 -3.88 -6.44 5.55
CA SER A 166 -3.02 -6.84 6.68
C SER A 166 -3.76 -6.85 8.00
N LEU A 167 -4.65 -5.89 8.24
CA LEU A 167 -5.49 -5.85 9.44
C LEU A 167 -6.43 -7.05 9.49
N ALA A 168 -7.07 -7.41 8.37
CA ALA A 168 -7.92 -8.59 8.30
C ALA A 168 -7.15 -9.87 8.66
N LEU A 169 -5.94 -10.04 8.13
CA LEU A 169 -5.08 -11.19 8.46
C LEU A 169 -4.67 -11.22 9.94
N LEU A 170 -4.36 -10.05 10.52
CA LEU A 170 -3.93 -9.97 11.90
C LEU A 170 -5.08 -10.16 12.89
N MET A 171 -6.30 -9.76 12.56
CA MET A 171 -7.48 -10.03 13.40
C MET A 171 -7.67 -11.53 13.67
N ASP A 172 -7.27 -12.41 12.75
CA ASP A 172 -7.28 -13.86 12.94
C ASP A 172 -6.06 -14.40 13.70
N ARG A 173 -4.96 -13.63 13.78
CA ARG A 173 -3.68 -14.05 14.36
C ARG A 173 -3.38 -13.30 15.66
N GLN A 174 -4.02 -13.73 16.74
CA GLN A 174 -3.98 -13.04 18.03
C GLN A 174 -3.11 -13.70 19.10
N THR A 175 -2.43 -14.80 18.78
CA THR A 175 -1.65 -15.59 19.73
C THR A 175 -0.25 -15.92 19.21
N SER A 176 0.68 -16.20 20.13
CA SER A 176 2.01 -16.70 19.80
C SER A 176 1.94 -18.19 19.42
N SER A 177 2.78 -18.61 18.48
CA SER A 177 3.03 -20.03 18.24
C SER A 177 3.96 -20.61 19.31
N PRO A 178 3.83 -21.90 19.65
CA PRO A 178 4.84 -22.57 20.47
C PRO A 178 6.20 -22.54 19.74
N PRO A 179 7.32 -22.43 20.49
CA PRO A 179 8.65 -22.39 19.89
C PRO A 179 8.90 -23.64 19.05
N SER A 180 9.35 -23.42 17.81
CA SER A 180 9.73 -24.48 16.87
C SER A 180 11.24 -24.75 16.96
N PRO A 181 11.70 -25.99 16.69
CA PRO A 181 13.14 -26.26 16.53
C PRO A 181 13.80 -25.40 15.44
N ALA A 182 13.01 -24.88 14.49
CA ALA A 182 13.47 -23.99 13.43
C ALA A 182 13.73 -22.54 13.88
N GLY A 183 13.44 -22.21 15.14
CA GLY A 183 13.61 -20.87 15.71
C GLY A 183 12.30 -20.23 16.19
N TYR A 184 12.42 -18.99 16.66
CA TYR A 184 11.29 -18.19 17.10
C TYR A 184 10.51 -17.64 15.89
N VAL A 185 9.18 -17.81 15.91
CA VAL A 185 8.26 -17.24 14.92
C VAL A 185 7.04 -16.70 15.65
N ASN A 186 6.75 -15.41 15.43
CA ASN A 186 5.54 -14.77 15.94
C ASN A 186 4.53 -14.59 14.81
N PRO A 187 3.50 -15.45 14.68
CA PRO A 187 2.52 -15.32 13.59
C PRO A 187 1.63 -14.08 13.74
N ALA A 188 1.54 -13.51 14.95
CA ALA A 188 0.75 -12.33 15.26
C ALA A 188 1.48 -11.02 14.95
N GLU A 189 2.68 -11.08 14.37
CA GLU A 189 3.45 -9.91 13.95
C GLU A 189 3.68 -9.97 12.43
N LEU A 190 3.30 -8.90 11.74
CA LEU A 190 3.35 -8.82 10.29
C LEU A 190 4.05 -7.54 9.86
N VAL A 191 5.16 -7.69 9.13
CA VAL A 191 5.86 -6.59 8.49
C VAL A 191 5.33 -6.39 7.09
N ILE A 192 4.92 -5.16 6.75
CA ILE A 192 4.46 -4.80 5.42
C ILE A 192 5.33 -3.73 4.78
N GLY A 193 5.51 -3.81 3.46
CA GLY A 193 6.29 -2.84 2.70
C GLY A 193 7.80 -2.97 2.84
N LEU A 194 8.32 -4.02 3.50
CA LEU A 194 9.75 -4.35 3.50
C LEU A 194 10.17 -4.95 2.16
N ARG A 195 10.27 -4.08 1.15
CA ARG A 195 10.65 -4.41 -0.21
C ARG A 195 11.40 -3.23 -0.82
N SER A 196 12.35 -3.53 -1.70
CA SER A 196 13.01 -2.50 -2.51
C SER A 196 12.40 -2.44 -3.92
N THR A 197 12.33 -1.23 -4.48
CA THR A 197 11.92 -1.00 -5.86
C THR A 197 13.02 -1.27 -6.88
N LYS A 198 14.28 -1.39 -6.42
CA LYS A 198 15.43 -1.79 -7.22
C LYS A 198 16.00 -3.11 -6.69
N PRO A 199 16.71 -3.89 -7.53
CA PRO A 199 17.49 -5.02 -7.05
C PRO A 199 18.42 -4.60 -5.91
N LEU A 200 18.60 -5.45 -4.90
CA LEU A 200 19.45 -5.15 -3.75
C LEU A 200 20.93 -5.09 -4.13
N SER A 201 21.30 -5.77 -5.23
CA SER A 201 22.64 -5.71 -5.81
C SER A 201 22.92 -4.42 -6.59
N ASP A 202 21.90 -3.62 -6.91
CA ASP A 202 22.09 -2.38 -7.68
C ASP A 202 22.92 -1.39 -6.85
N GLU A 203 23.96 -0.83 -7.47
CA GLU A 203 24.85 0.15 -6.85
C GLU A 203 24.10 1.42 -6.45
N HIS A 204 23.05 1.78 -7.19
CA HIS A 204 22.17 2.92 -6.94
C HIS A 204 21.02 2.59 -5.98
N ASN A 205 20.91 1.36 -5.49
CA ASN A 205 19.97 1.03 -4.42
C ASN A 205 20.47 1.64 -3.11
N ARG A 206 19.68 2.54 -2.52
CA ARG A 206 20.04 3.26 -1.29
C ARG A 206 19.24 2.81 -0.07
N ALA A 207 18.56 1.67 -0.14
CA ALA A 207 17.86 1.11 0.99
C ALA A 207 18.87 0.80 2.10
N ILE A 208 18.68 1.42 3.27
CA ILE A 208 19.64 1.35 4.39
C ILE A 208 19.82 -0.09 4.90
N TRP A 209 18.80 -0.91 4.73
CA TRP A 209 18.76 -2.30 5.17
C TRP A 209 19.34 -3.28 4.16
N LYS A 210 19.78 -2.82 2.97
CA LYS A 210 20.29 -3.72 1.92
C LYS A 210 21.53 -4.51 2.35
N ARG A 211 22.28 -4.05 3.35
CA ARG A 211 23.47 -4.76 3.87
C ARG A 211 23.22 -5.49 5.19
N ASP A 212 21.99 -5.46 5.70
CA ASP A 212 21.63 -6.14 6.94
C ASP A 212 21.55 -7.65 6.72
N VAL A 213 22.30 -8.41 7.52
CA VAL A 213 22.34 -9.88 7.44
C VAL A 213 20.96 -10.51 7.68
N ARG A 214 20.09 -9.85 8.45
CA ARG A 214 18.71 -10.29 8.68
C ARG A 214 17.88 -10.32 7.39
N MET A 215 18.30 -9.61 6.35
CA MET A 215 17.63 -9.51 5.05
C MET A 215 18.13 -10.55 4.04
N ALA A 216 18.87 -11.59 4.47
CA ALA A 216 19.43 -12.62 3.59
C ALA A 216 18.37 -13.29 2.70
N LEU A 217 17.15 -13.54 3.22
CA LEU A 217 16.06 -14.10 2.42
C LEU A 217 15.61 -13.16 1.30
N ALA A 218 15.60 -11.84 1.53
CA ALA A 218 15.28 -10.86 0.50
C ALA A 218 16.35 -10.86 -0.62
N HIS A 219 17.63 -11.01 -0.27
CA HIS A 219 18.72 -11.20 -1.25
C HIS A 219 18.59 -12.49 -2.04
N LEU A 220 18.19 -13.59 -1.41
CA LEU A 220 17.95 -14.86 -2.10
C LEU A 220 16.77 -14.77 -3.06
N ALA A 221 15.67 -14.13 -2.66
CA ALA A 221 14.53 -13.90 -3.53
C ALA A 221 14.90 -13.02 -4.74
N ASP A 222 15.67 -11.95 -4.52
CA ASP A 222 16.16 -11.04 -5.57
C ASP A 222 17.20 -11.69 -6.51
N ASN A 223 17.91 -12.71 -6.04
CA ASN A 223 18.80 -13.51 -6.89
C ASN A 223 18.05 -14.63 -7.64
N ASN A 224 17.03 -15.22 -7.04
CA ASN A 224 16.20 -16.22 -7.71
C ASN A 224 15.38 -15.63 -8.87
N THR A 225 14.94 -14.37 -8.76
CA THR A 225 14.35 -13.63 -9.89
C THR A 225 15.36 -13.44 -11.03
N LYS A 226 16.66 -13.26 -10.74
CA LYS A 226 17.73 -13.25 -11.76
C LYS A 226 18.02 -14.62 -12.35
N ALA A 227 18.08 -15.67 -11.53
CA ALA A 227 18.33 -17.04 -11.99
C ALA A 227 17.18 -17.59 -12.84
N ALA A 228 15.93 -17.25 -12.51
CA ALA A 228 14.77 -17.54 -13.34
C ALA A 228 14.78 -16.78 -14.69
N GLY A 229 15.49 -15.65 -14.77
CA GLY A 229 15.73 -14.92 -16.02
C GLY A 229 16.90 -15.44 -16.86
N ALA A 230 17.77 -16.29 -16.31
CA ALA A 230 18.96 -16.79 -17.01
C ALA A 230 18.71 -18.04 -17.87
N ASN A 231 17.63 -18.79 -17.61
CA ASN A 231 17.31 -20.04 -18.34
C ASN A 231 15.99 -20.02 -19.11
N GLY A 232 15.40 -18.84 -19.32
CA GLY A 232 14.30 -18.65 -20.24
C GLY A 232 14.32 -17.24 -20.78
N LYS A 233 14.45 -17.07 -22.10
CA LYS A 233 14.18 -15.81 -22.80
C LYS A 233 12.70 -15.43 -22.55
N LYS A 234 12.40 -14.84 -21.41
CA LYS A 234 11.15 -14.12 -21.14
C LYS A 234 11.41 -12.66 -21.45
N ALA A 235 10.61 -12.11 -22.37
CA ALA A 235 10.59 -10.68 -22.64
C ALA A 235 10.22 -9.96 -21.34
N SER A 236 11.18 -9.27 -20.73
CA SER A 236 10.95 -8.49 -19.53
C SER A 236 10.16 -7.23 -19.92
N GLY A 237 9.34 -6.68 -19.02
CA GLY A 237 8.66 -5.39 -19.27
C GLY A 237 9.61 -4.23 -19.59
N ASN A 238 10.91 -4.39 -19.27
CA ASN A 238 11.97 -3.45 -19.61
C ASN A 238 12.38 -3.53 -21.10
N ASP A 239 12.19 -4.68 -21.74
CA ASP A 239 12.54 -4.91 -23.15
C ASP A 239 11.55 -4.18 -24.07
N LEU A 240 10.26 -4.18 -23.71
CA LEU A 240 9.23 -3.42 -24.44
C LEU A 240 9.43 -1.92 -24.29
N ALA A 241 9.74 -1.43 -23.08
CA ALA A 241 10.03 0.00 -22.87
C ALA A 241 11.28 0.45 -23.66
N THR A 242 12.33 -0.39 -23.68
CA THR A 242 13.55 -0.14 -24.48
C THR A 242 13.24 -0.16 -25.98
N PHE A 243 12.38 -1.08 -26.42
CA PHE A 243 11.94 -1.16 -27.81
C PHE A 243 11.13 0.07 -28.23
N VAL A 244 10.18 0.52 -27.41
CA VAL A 244 9.39 1.73 -27.67
C VAL A 244 10.29 2.97 -27.74
N ALA A 245 11.29 3.07 -26.86
CA ALA A 245 12.29 4.14 -26.93
C ALA A 245 13.15 4.07 -28.22
N ALA A 246 13.50 2.87 -28.70
CA ALA A 246 14.21 2.70 -29.96
C ALA A 246 13.35 3.09 -31.18
N VAL A 247 12.05 2.75 -31.16
CA VAL A 247 11.09 3.17 -32.20
C VAL A 247 10.88 4.69 -32.20
N ALA A 248 10.88 5.32 -31.03
CA ALA A 248 10.80 6.77 -30.91
C ALA A 248 12.05 7.48 -31.49
N ALA A 249 13.22 6.84 -31.40
CA ALA A 249 14.46 7.37 -31.98
C ALA A 249 14.58 7.09 -33.49
N ASP A 250 14.06 5.95 -33.95
CA ASP A 250 14.07 5.54 -35.36
C ASP A 250 12.84 4.69 -35.69
N PRO A 251 11.81 5.27 -36.33
CA PRO A 251 10.61 4.53 -36.72
C PRO A 251 10.85 3.38 -37.71
N SER A 252 11.97 3.38 -38.45
CA SER A 252 12.32 2.31 -39.41
C SER A 252 12.63 0.98 -38.73
N VAL A 253 12.86 0.99 -37.41
CA VAL A 253 12.96 -0.20 -36.56
C VAL A 253 11.72 -1.09 -36.69
N LEU A 254 10.54 -0.51 -36.96
CA LEU A 254 9.30 -1.26 -37.17
C LEU A 254 9.21 -1.94 -38.55
N ASP A 255 10.07 -1.63 -39.51
CA ASP A 255 10.07 -2.25 -40.85
C ASP A 255 10.73 -3.65 -40.83
N VAL A 256 11.46 -3.96 -39.76
CA VAL A 256 12.08 -5.27 -39.55
C VAL A 256 11.02 -6.28 -39.09
N PRO A 257 10.77 -7.39 -39.83
CA PRO A 257 9.72 -8.36 -39.48
C PRO A 257 9.88 -8.95 -38.07
N ALA A 258 11.11 -9.18 -37.63
CA ALA A 258 11.42 -9.68 -36.29
C ALA A 258 10.96 -8.73 -35.17
N ASN A 259 10.97 -7.41 -35.43
CA ASN A 259 10.55 -6.40 -34.46
C ASN A 259 9.03 -6.30 -34.36
N GLN A 260 8.32 -6.51 -35.47
CA GLN A 260 6.85 -6.64 -35.45
C GLN A 260 6.41 -7.91 -34.71
N GLU A 261 7.12 -9.01 -34.91
CA GLU A 261 6.89 -10.25 -34.18
C GLU A 261 7.14 -10.08 -32.67
N PHE A 262 8.24 -9.39 -32.30
CA PHE A 262 8.53 -9.05 -30.91
C PHE A 262 7.43 -8.22 -30.25
N LEU A 263 6.94 -7.16 -30.92
CA LEU A 263 5.86 -6.31 -30.43
C LEU A 263 4.56 -7.11 -30.26
N THR A 264 4.21 -7.91 -31.26
CA THR A 264 3.02 -8.78 -31.24
C THR A 264 3.10 -9.80 -30.10
N ARG A 265 4.27 -10.39 -29.88
CA ARG A 265 4.53 -11.33 -28.78
C ARG A 265 4.43 -10.67 -27.42
N SER A 266 4.98 -9.47 -27.28
CA SER A 266 4.90 -8.71 -26.02
C SER A 266 3.45 -8.38 -25.64
N ILE A 267 2.63 -7.98 -26.62
CA ILE A 267 1.19 -7.75 -26.43
C ILE A 267 0.49 -9.07 -26.09
N GLY A 268 0.77 -10.14 -26.83
CA GLY A 268 0.21 -11.47 -26.60
C GLY A 268 0.48 -12.01 -25.20
N THR A 269 1.74 -11.99 -24.76
CA THR A 269 2.15 -12.40 -23.40
C THR A 269 1.42 -11.57 -22.35
N ARG A 270 1.22 -10.27 -22.57
CA ARG A 270 0.46 -9.44 -21.63
C ARG A 270 -1.02 -9.81 -21.60
N LEU A 271 -1.65 -10.06 -22.74
CA LEU A 271 -3.04 -10.49 -22.82
C LEU A 271 -3.25 -11.82 -22.08
N TYR A 272 -2.35 -12.79 -22.28
CA TYR A 272 -2.41 -14.08 -21.58
C TYR A 272 -2.21 -13.92 -20.07
N SER A 273 -1.33 -12.99 -19.65
CA SER A 273 -1.17 -12.63 -18.24
C SER A 273 -2.45 -12.06 -17.62
N PHE A 274 -3.23 -11.24 -18.34
CA PHE A 274 -4.52 -10.74 -17.83
C PHE A 274 -5.57 -11.86 -17.72
N MET A 275 -5.51 -12.84 -18.61
CA MET A 275 -6.42 -13.99 -18.63
C MET A 275 -5.97 -15.16 -17.74
N PHE A 276 -4.88 -15.00 -16.98
CA PHE A 276 -4.24 -16.06 -16.19
C PHE A 276 -3.91 -17.32 -17.01
N GLN A 277 -3.58 -17.15 -18.30
CA GLN A 277 -3.19 -18.23 -19.20
C GLN A 277 -1.65 -18.35 -19.25
N PRO A 278 -1.11 -19.57 -19.37
CA PRO A 278 0.33 -19.77 -19.51
C PRO A 278 0.83 -19.25 -20.88
N GLU A 279 2.02 -18.64 -20.89
CA GLU A 279 2.64 -18.07 -22.10
C GLU A 279 2.98 -19.14 -23.16
N GLU A 280 3.12 -20.40 -22.74
CA GLU A 280 3.40 -21.54 -23.61
C GLU A 280 2.25 -21.83 -24.59
N ASP A 281 1.03 -21.42 -24.24
CA ASP A 281 -0.18 -21.61 -25.05
C ASP A 281 -0.45 -20.41 -25.99
N LEU A 282 0.51 -19.49 -26.14
CA LEU A 282 0.33 -18.26 -26.89
C LEU A 282 0.08 -18.53 -28.39
N ASP A 283 -1.18 -18.41 -28.80
CA ASP A 283 -1.60 -18.44 -30.20
C ASP A 283 -1.94 -17.03 -30.72
N PHE A 284 -1.12 -16.55 -31.66
CA PHE A 284 -1.27 -15.23 -32.28
C PHE A 284 -2.54 -15.06 -33.11
N ASN A 285 -3.09 -16.16 -33.63
CA ASN A 285 -4.30 -16.16 -34.47
C ASN A 285 -5.57 -16.27 -33.63
N LYS A 286 -5.45 -16.55 -32.33
CA LYS A 286 -6.60 -16.68 -31.44
C LYS A 286 -7.34 -15.35 -31.33
N THR A 287 -8.66 -15.42 -31.43
CA THR A 287 -9.49 -14.22 -31.37
C THR A 287 -9.61 -13.70 -29.95
N LEU A 288 -9.74 -12.38 -29.79
CA LEU A 288 -9.88 -11.75 -28.48
C LEU A 288 -11.14 -12.23 -27.74
N LYS A 289 -12.21 -12.49 -28.50
CA LYS A 289 -13.44 -13.09 -27.97
C LYS A 289 -13.22 -14.54 -27.50
N ALA A 290 -12.44 -15.33 -28.23
CA ALA A 290 -12.11 -16.70 -27.81
C ALA A 290 -11.13 -16.75 -26.63
N LEU A 291 -10.38 -15.66 -26.38
CA LEU A 291 -9.59 -15.48 -25.17
C LEU A 291 -10.44 -15.10 -23.96
N GLY A 292 -11.71 -14.78 -24.13
CA GLY A 292 -12.58 -14.34 -23.04
C GLY A 292 -12.38 -12.88 -22.64
N ILE A 293 -11.77 -12.06 -23.51
CA ILE A 293 -11.62 -10.62 -23.26
C ILE A 293 -13.01 -9.98 -23.33
N ASP A 294 -13.46 -9.44 -22.21
CA ASP A 294 -14.72 -8.70 -22.07
C ASP A 294 -14.47 -7.19 -22.02
N SER A 295 -15.55 -6.41 -21.87
CA SER A 295 -15.48 -4.95 -21.79
C SER A 295 -14.68 -4.43 -20.59
N LEU A 296 -14.56 -5.20 -19.50
CA LEU A 296 -13.82 -4.80 -18.30
C LEU A 296 -12.31 -5.04 -18.49
N VAL A 297 -11.93 -6.23 -18.97
CA VAL A 297 -10.54 -6.58 -19.30
C VAL A 297 -10.02 -5.67 -20.42
N ALA A 298 -10.87 -5.27 -21.37
CA ALA A 298 -10.50 -4.30 -22.39
C ALA A 298 -10.09 -2.92 -21.82
N ILE A 299 -10.65 -2.50 -20.67
CA ILE A 299 -10.23 -1.26 -19.98
C ILE A 299 -8.84 -1.43 -19.37
N GLU A 300 -8.53 -2.59 -18.79
CA GLU A 300 -7.19 -2.89 -18.26
C GLU A 300 -6.14 -2.94 -19.37
N ILE A 301 -6.48 -3.57 -20.51
CA ILE A 301 -5.64 -3.60 -21.71
C ILE A 301 -5.36 -2.19 -22.20
N ARG A 302 -6.39 -1.33 -22.31
CA ARG A 302 -6.23 0.07 -22.72
C ARG A 302 -5.31 0.85 -21.77
N ASN A 303 -5.50 0.69 -20.46
CA ASN A 303 -4.67 1.39 -19.47
C ASN A 303 -3.21 0.96 -19.56
N TRP A 304 -2.96 -0.34 -19.69
CA TRP A 304 -1.61 -0.87 -19.90
C TRP A 304 -1.01 -0.38 -21.23
N TRP A 305 -1.81 -0.38 -22.31
CA TRP A 305 -1.40 0.07 -23.64
C TRP A 305 -0.87 1.50 -23.59
N ARG A 306 -1.63 2.42 -22.98
CA ARG A 306 -1.21 3.81 -22.80
C ARG A 306 0.09 3.93 -22.01
N GLN A 307 0.22 3.15 -20.94
CA GLN A 307 1.42 3.16 -20.09
C GLN A 307 2.64 2.58 -20.79
N ALA A 308 2.48 1.54 -21.62
CA ALA A 308 3.57 0.80 -22.22
C ALA A 308 4.01 1.36 -23.58
N LEU A 309 3.05 1.79 -24.41
CA LEU A 309 3.28 2.25 -25.79
C LEU A 309 3.19 3.77 -25.95
N GLY A 310 2.67 4.49 -24.95
CA GLY A 310 2.69 5.95 -24.91
C GLY A 310 1.59 6.67 -25.69
N PHE A 311 0.63 5.95 -26.28
CA PHE A 311 -0.51 6.54 -26.99
C PHE A 311 -1.84 5.87 -26.62
N ASP A 312 -2.95 6.55 -26.92
CA ASP A 312 -4.31 6.08 -26.60
C ASP A 312 -4.90 5.19 -27.70
N ILE A 313 -5.70 4.21 -27.28
CA ILE A 313 -6.53 3.36 -28.15
C ILE A 313 -7.92 3.23 -27.53
N SER A 314 -8.97 3.16 -28.34
CA SER A 314 -10.34 2.96 -27.83
C SER A 314 -10.63 1.49 -27.54
N VAL A 315 -11.60 1.25 -26.64
CA VAL A 315 -12.08 -0.11 -26.35
C VAL A 315 -12.70 -0.74 -27.61
N LEU A 316 -13.34 0.05 -28.47
CA LEU A 316 -13.91 -0.42 -29.73
C LEU A 316 -12.83 -0.90 -30.71
N GLU A 317 -11.70 -0.21 -30.79
CA GLU A 317 -10.55 -0.62 -31.61
C GLU A 317 -9.89 -1.88 -31.07
N ILE A 318 -9.72 -1.98 -29.74
CA ILE A 318 -9.20 -3.20 -29.10
C ILE A 318 -10.11 -4.39 -29.44
N MET A 319 -11.42 -4.26 -29.20
CA MET A 319 -12.38 -5.34 -29.45
C MET A 319 -12.56 -5.63 -30.96
N GLY A 320 -12.36 -4.62 -31.81
CA GLY A 320 -12.46 -4.70 -33.26
C GLY A 320 -11.24 -5.29 -33.96
N ALA A 321 -10.09 -5.35 -33.28
CA ALA A 321 -8.85 -5.90 -33.84
C ALA A 321 -8.98 -7.39 -34.23
N GLY A 322 -9.87 -8.14 -33.61
CA GLY A 322 -10.16 -9.53 -33.97
C GLY A 322 -9.18 -10.55 -33.38
N SER A 323 -7.87 -10.41 -33.60
CA SER A 323 -6.81 -11.32 -33.10
C SER A 323 -5.61 -10.60 -32.50
N ILE A 324 -4.73 -11.35 -31.82
CA ILE A 324 -3.49 -10.82 -31.23
C ILE A 324 -2.56 -10.27 -32.32
N SER A 325 -2.43 -10.95 -33.46
CA SER A 325 -1.64 -10.45 -34.60
C SER A 325 -2.13 -9.10 -35.11
N MET A 326 -3.45 -8.90 -35.15
CA MET A 326 -4.03 -7.63 -35.60
C MET A 326 -3.84 -6.51 -34.57
N LEU A 327 -3.90 -6.82 -33.27
CA LEU A 327 -3.48 -5.88 -32.22
C LEU A 327 -2.00 -5.50 -32.36
N GLY A 328 -1.13 -6.45 -32.70
CA GLY A 328 0.29 -6.17 -32.97
C GLY A 328 0.50 -5.19 -34.12
N LYS A 329 -0.28 -5.33 -35.21
CA LYS A 329 -0.27 -4.37 -36.33
C LYS A 329 -0.77 -2.99 -35.93
N LEU A 330 -1.89 -2.92 -35.22
CA LEU A 330 -2.42 -1.66 -34.68
C LEU A 330 -1.42 -0.96 -33.76
N ALA A 331 -0.68 -1.71 -32.95
CA ALA A 331 0.39 -1.16 -32.12
C ALA A 331 1.53 -0.58 -32.95
N ALA A 332 1.96 -1.27 -34.01
CA ALA A 332 3.02 -0.79 -34.89
C ALA A 332 2.59 0.47 -35.67
N GLU A 333 1.37 0.49 -36.20
CA GLU A 333 0.80 1.65 -36.90
C GLU A 333 0.62 2.86 -35.96
N GLY A 334 0.11 2.61 -34.75
CA GLY A 334 -0.07 3.65 -33.73
C GLY A 334 1.24 4.26 -33.23
N LEU A 335 2.27 3.44 -32.99
CA LEU A 335 3.61 3.93 -32.66
C LEU A 335 4.18 4.80 -33.79
N ARG A 336 4.03 4.36 -35.05
CA ARG A 336 4.51 5.12 -36.22
C ARG A 336 3.79 6.48 -36.33
N ALA A 337 2.47 6.50 -36.17
CA ALA A 337 1.68 7.73 -36.24
C ALA A 337 1.97 8.70 -35.08
N HIS A 338 2.11 8.17 -33.86
CA HIS A 338 2.38 8.97 -32.66
C HIS A 338 3.74 9.69 -32.73
N HIS A 339 4.77 9.03 -33.24
CA HIS A 339 6.11 9.61 -33.34
C HIS A 339 6.31 10.45 -34.61
N ALA A 340 5.63 10.14 -35.73
CA ALA A 340 5.63 11.03 -36.90
C ALA A 340 4.96 12.40 -36.64
N ALA A 341 4.02 12.47 -35.69
CA ALA A 341 3.37 13.72 -35.29
C ALA A 341 4.21 14.61 -34.34
N HIS A 342 5.33 14.10 -33.80
CA HIS A 342 6.22 14.85 -32.89
C HIS A 342 7.43 15.47 -33.60
N ASP A 343 7.70 15.08 -34.86
CA ASP A 343 8.78 15.62 -35.71
C ASP A 343 8.31 16.71 -36.72
N ALA A 344 7.02 17.10 -36.67
CA ALA A 344 6.40 18.12 -37.53
C ALA A 344 6.01 19.37 -36.73
#